data_AF-A0A800ILM8-F1
#
_entry.id   AF-A0A800ILM8-F1
#
_cell.length_a   1.000
_cell.length_b   1.000
_cell.length_c   1.000
_cell.angle_alpha   90.00
_cell.angle_beta   90.00
_cell.angle_gamma   90.00
#
_symmetry.space_group_name_H-M   'P 1'
#
loop_
_entity.id
_entity.type
_entity.pdbx_description
1 polymer ?
#
loop_
_entity_poly.entity_id
_entity_poly.type
_entity_poly.pdbx_seq_one_letter_code
_entity_poly.pdbx_strand_id
1 'polypeptide(L)'
;MSLSRVSNFYRKNKAGYLFASPWLIGFLALTLIPMLASIVFSISRWDGLNLSSIQWVGLDNYRRALWVQPEPLHGYTNMDKAITLTQCDEQGRPLGERTIPRLTTLTWHGSTTESGDYILHYRSPAGDSPGDQPIYILVSPADLADRLVLTNRSPDLSGDPLVYTALWNTAYYSLLSVPLGLAVALFLALLLNQRIRGIGIFRTIFYMPSVIGGVATLMMWLYIFDPDFGLLNTMLRYVHNIAISWGLATPGWEPPRWLMDPNWSKPALIVMILWGAGAAMLIF
;
A
#
# COMPACT_ATOMS: atom_id res chain seq x y z
N MET A 1 -37.02 33.39 -15.73
CA MET A 1 -36.63 33.60 -14.32
C MET A 1 -35.68 34.81 -14.29
N SER A 2 -36.14 35.99 -13.83
CA SER A 2 -35.41 37.25 -14.07
C SER A 2 -34.18 37.41 -13.18
N LEU A 3 -33.05 37.85 -13.77
CA LEU A 3 -31.78 38.13 -13.09
C LEU A 3 -31.91 39.08 -11.88
N SER A 4 -32.96 39.91 -11.86
CA SER A 4 -33.28 40.83 -10.75
C SER A 4 -33.66 40.11 -9.44
N ARG A 5 -34.22 38.90 -9.49
CA ARG A 5 -34.55 38.13 -8.27
C ARG A 5 -33.31 37.55 -7.58
N VAL A 6 -32.29 37.17 -8.35
CA VAL A 6 -31.03 36.59 -7.84
C VAL A 6 -30.21 37.65 -7.10
N SER A 7 -30.12 38.87 -7.65
CA SER A 7 -29.41 40.01 -7.05
C SER A 7 -29.97 40.40 -5.68
N ASN A 8 -31.30 40.49 -5.55
CA ASN A 8 -31.96 40.84 -4.29
C ASN A 8 -31.81 39.74 -3.22
N PHE A 9 -31.76 38.48 -3.63
CA PHE A 9 -31.48 37.35 -2.72
C PHE A 9 -30.06 37.43 -2.14
N TYR A 10 -29.06 37.75 -2.97
CA TYR A 10 -27.67 37.85 -2.55
C TYR A 10 -27.42 39.05 -1.61
N ARG A 11 -28.03 40.22 -1.88
CA ARG A 11 -27.97 41.38 -0.97
C ARG A 11 -28.58 41.10 0.39
N LYS A 12 -29.69 40.36 0.44
CA LYS A 12 -30.40 40.03 1.69
C LYS A 12 -29.64 39.03 2.57
N ASN A 13 -28.83 38.16 1.96
CA ASN A 13 -28.11 37.09 2.66
C ASN A 13 -26.58 37.31 2.75
N LYS A 14 -26.07 38.47 2.33
CA LYS A 14 -24.63 38.80 2.31
C LYS A 14 -23.95 38.59 3.67
N ALA A 15 -24.62 38.95 4.76
CA ALA A 15 -24.11 38.74 6.12
C ALA A 15 -23.90 37.25 6.42
N GLY A 16 -24.86 36.39 6.07
CA GLY A 16 -24.75 34.94 6.25
C GLY A 16 -23.59 34.34 5.47
N TYR A 17 -23.39 34.76 4.22
CA TYR A 17 -22.22 34.32 3.44
C TYR A 17 -20.90 34.82 4.02
N LEU A 18 -20.84 36.05 4.52
CA LEU A 18 -19.64 36.58 5.18
C LEU A 18 -19.29 35.78 6.43
N PHE A 19 -20.27 35.42 7.27
CA PHE A 19 -20.05 34.56 8.45
C PHE A 19 -19.64 33.13 8.09
N ALA A 20 -20.20 32.55 7.04
CA ALA A 20 -19.83 31.20 6.58
C ALA A 20 -18.48 31.17 5.84
N SER A 21 -18.04 32.30 5.27
CA SER A 21 -16.89 32.35 4.37
C SER A 21 -15.56 31.90 5.00
N PRO A 22 -15.19 32.21 6.25
CA PRO A 22 -13.92 31.75 6.82
C PRO A 22 -13.89 30.23 6.99
N TRP A 23 -15.01 29.64 7.40
CA TRP A 23 -15.14 28.18 7.52
C TRP A 23 -15.10 27.51 6.15
N LEU A 24 -15.83 28.05 5.17
CA LEU A 24 -15.87 27.49 3.82
C LEU A 24 -14.51 27.61 3.12
N ILE A 25 -13.85 28.77 3.23
CA ILE A 25 -12.51 29.00 2.68
C ILE A 25 -11.50 28.08 3.34
N GLY A 26 -11.53 27.96 4.68
CA GLY A 26 -10.67 27.05 5.42
C GLY A 26 -10.87 25.59 5.00
N PHE A 27 -12.12 25.14 4.93
CA PHE A 27 -12.47 23.80 4.46
C PHE A 27 -11.98 23.53 3.03
N LEU A 28 -12.26 24.45 2.10
CA LEU A 28 -11.84 24.30 0.70
C LEU A 28 -10.33 24.36 0.55
N ALA A 29 -9.64 25.26 1.24
CA ALA A 29 -8.19 25.34 1.19
C ALA A 29 -7.56 24.06 1.75
N LEU A 30 -7.99 23.63 2.94
CA LEU A 30 -7.44 22.44 3.60
C LEU A 30 -7.78 21.14 2.87
N THR A 31 -8.84 21.08 2.06
CA THR A 31 -9.19 19.91 1.25
C THR A 31 -8.58 19.96 -0.16
N LEU A 32 -8.68 21.10 -0.86
CA LEU A 32 -8.23 21.22 -2.25
C LEU A 32 -6.71 21.33 -2.37
N ILE A 33 -6.04 22.03 -1.45
CA ILE A 33 -4.58 22.20 -1.52
C ILE A 33 -3.86 20.84 -1.48
N PRO A 34 -4.06 19.97 -0.48
CA PRO A 34 -3.38 18.68 -0.46
C PRO A 34 -3.83 17.78 -1.61
N MET A 35 -5.09 17.84 -2.04
CA MET A 35 -5.56 17.05 -3.19
C MET A 35 -4.85 17.45 -4.48
N LEU A 36 -4.77 18.75 -4.78
CA LEU A 36 -4.04 19.25 -5.94
C LEU A 36 -2.54 18.99 -5.81
N ALA A 37 -1.97 19.13 -4.60
CA ALA A 37 -0.58 18.80 -4.34
C ALA A 37 -0.30 17.31 -4.60
N SER A 38 -1.18 16.40 -4.16
CA SER A 38 -1.05 14.95 -4.45
C SER A 38 -1.08 14.65 -5.95
N ILE A 39 -1.88 15.38 -6.73
CA ILE A 39 -1.90 15.25 -8.20
C ILE A 39 -0.60 15.77 -8.82
N VAL A 40 -0.10 16.92 -8.36
CA VAL A 40 1.17 17.48 -8.84
C VAL A 40 2.36 16.58 -8.46
N PHE A 41 2.34 16.01 -7.27
CA PHE A 41 3.36 15.08 -6.81
C PHE A 41 3.26 13.73 -7.51
N SER A 42 2.06 13.25 -7.89
CA SER A 42 1.93 11.96 -8.58
C SER A 42 2.52 11.96 -10.00
N ILE A 43 2.61 13.12 -10.64
CA ILE A 43 3.24 13.34 -11.96
C ILE A 43 4.67 13.87 -11.87
N SER A 44 5.19 14.02 -10.65
CA SER A 44 6.57 14.45 -10.38
C SER A 44 7.37 13.30 -9.77
N ARG A 45 8.67 13.22 -10.06
CA ARG A 45 9.61 12.37 -9.34
C ARG A 45 10.08 13.14 -8.12
N TRP A 46 9.82 12.60 -6.94
CA TRP A 46 10.19 13.22 -5.67
C TRP A 46 10.67 12.16 -4.68
N ASP A 47 11.75 12.45 -3.96
CA ASP A 47 12.36 11.59 -2.94
C ASP A 47 11.70 11.76 -1.55
N GLY A 48 10.75 12.68 -1.40
CA GLY A 48 9.99 12.91 -0.16
C GLY A 48 10.70 13.79 0.88
N LEU A 49 11.99 14.09 0.69
CA LEU A 49 12.83 14.79 1.66
C LEU A 49 13.31 16.16 1.13
N ASN A 50 13.59 16.27 -0.16
CA ASN A 50 14.16 17.47 -0.76
C ASN A 50 13.17 18.10 -1.75
N LEU A 51 12.73 19.33 -1.49
CA LEU A 51 11.83 20.03 -2.42
C LEU A 51 12.53 20.40 -3.75
N SER A 52 13.87 20.46 -3.76
CA SER A 52 14.67 20.72 -4.96
C SER A 52 14.84 19.49 -5.87
N SER A 53 14.53 18.28 -5.38
CA SER A 53 14.61 17.05 -6.18
C SER A 53 13.38 16.82 -7.06
N ILE A 54 12.35 17.68 -6.93
CA ILE A 54 11.10 17.58 -7.68
C ILE A 54 11.39 17.79 -9.17
N GLN A 55 11.29 16.71 -9.94
CA GLN A 55 11.39 16.74 -11.38
C GLN A 55 10.06 16.36 -12.02
N TRP A 56 9.61 17.14 -13.00
CA TRP A 56 8.40 16.81 -13.73
C TRP A 56 8.64 15.63 -14.67
N VAL A 57 7.92 14.53 -14.47
CA VAL A 57 8.05 13.29 -15.26
C VAL A 57 6.76 12.92 -15.99
N GLY A 58 5.71 13.75 -15.88
CA GLY A 58 4.43 13.51 -16.54
C GLY A 58 3.78 12.20 -16.09
N LEU A 59 3.42 11.34 -17.03
CA LEU A 59 2.70 10.08 -16.76
C LEU A 59 3.61 8.88 -16.50
N ASP A 60 4.94 9.06 -16.45
CA ASP A 60 5.88 7.96 -16.30
C ASP A 60 5.71 7.18 -14.99
N ASN A 61 5.28 7.85 -13.91
CA ASN A 61 4.98 7.18 -12.64
C ASN A 61 3.80 6.19 -12.76
N TYR A 62 2.75 6.57 -13.48
CA TYR A 62 1.60 5.69 -13.74
C TYR A 62 1.94 4.59 -14.74
N ARG A 63 2.78 4.90 -15.74
CA ARG A 63 3.31 3.91 -16.66
C ARG A 63 4.11 2.85 -15.91
N ARG A 64 5.00 3.23 -14.99
CA ARG A 64 5.76 2.31 -14.12
C ARG A 64 4.85 1.43 -13.25
N ALA A 65 3.80 2.02 -12.68
CA ALA A 65 2.91 1.30 -11.78
C ALA A 65 2.00 0.29 -12.50
N LEU A 66 1.50 0.63 -13.70
CA LEU A 66 0.46 -0.14 -14.40
C LEU A 66 0.97 -0.92 -15.60
N TRP A 67 2.14 -0.56 -16.15
CA TRP A 67 2.67 -1.11 -17.40
C TRP A 67 4.13 -1.50 -17.25
N VAL A 68 4.52 -2.53 -18.01
CA VAL A 68 5.88 -3.07 -18.07
C VAL A 68 6.92 -1.96 -18.23
N GLN A 69 7.78 -1.80 -17.23
CA GLN A 69 9.15 -1.34 -17.47
C GLN A 69 10.01 -2.60 -17.57
N PRO A 70 10.99 -2.66 -18.49
CA PRO A 70 12.11 -3.56 -18.24
C PRO A 70 12.66 -3.21 -16.86
N GLU A 71 12.55 -4.13 -15.91
CA GLU A 71 13.25 -4.08 -14.63
C GLU A 71 14.64 -3.49 -14.84
N PRO A 72 15.16 -2.62 -13.96
CA PRO A 72 16.58 -2.39 -13.90
C PRO A 72 17.30 -3.62 -13.32
N LEU A 73 17.22 -4.74 -14.04
CA LEU A 73 18.33 -5.65 -14.29
C LEU A 73 18.95 -6.22 -13.02
N HIS A 74 18.27 -7.20 -12.46
CA HIS A 74 18.90 -8.18 -11.59
C HIS A 74 19.83 -9.07 -12.41
N GLY A 75 21.01 -8.55 -12.73
CA GLY A 75 22.10 -9.30 -13.35
C GLY A 75 22.13 -9.23 -14.87
N TYR A 76 22.98 -8.37 -15.42
CA TYR A 76 23.51 -8.65 -16.75
C TYR A 76 24.58 -9.71 -16.60
N THR A 77 24.42 -10.83 -17.32
CA THR A 77 25.46 -11.85 -17.37
C THR A 77 26.09 -11.82 -18.74
N ASN A 78 27.37 -11.49 -18.79
CA ASN A 78 28.12 -11.58 -20.03
C ASN A 78 28.53 -13.04 -20.28
N MET A 79 27.78 -13.74 -21.15
CA MET A 79 27.96 -15.17 -21.39
C MET A 79 29.01 -15.49 -22.47
N ASP A 80 29.33 -14.54 -23.36
CA ASP A 80 30.01 -14.89 -24.62
C ASP A 80 31.49 -14.46 -24.69
N LYS A 81 31.91 -13.31 -24.13
CA LYS A 81 33.31 -12.80 -24.26
C LYS A 81 33.74 -11.94 -23.07
N ALA A 82 35.04 -11.88 -22.76
CA ALA A 82 35.52 -10.86 -21.81
C ALA A 82 35.31 -9.46 -22.43
N ILE A 83 34.74 -8.53 -21.68
CA ILE A 83 34.42 -7.17 -22.15
C ILE A 83 35.26 -6.18 -21.35
N THR A 84 35.97 -5.31 -22.06
CA THR A 84 36.63 -4.13 -21.47
C THR A 84 35.62 -3.01 -21.33
N LEU A 85 35.38 -2.54 -20.11
CA LEU A 85 34.49 -1.43 -19.78
C LEU A 85 35.23 -0.38 -18.93
N THR A 86 34.70 0.83 -18.89
CA THR A 86 35.29 1.93 -18.11
C THR A 86 34.93 1.77 -16.64
N GLN A 87 35.93 1.50 -15.80
CA GLN A 87 35.78 1.52 -14.35
C GLN A 87 35.51 2.95 -13.88
N CYS A 88 34.62 3.10 -12.90
CA CYS A 88 34.32 4.37 -12.26
C CYS A 88 34.34 4.28 -10.74
N ASP A 89 34.30 5.43 -10.08
CA ASP A 89 33.97 5.52 -8.65
C ASP A 89 32.44 5.44 -8.42
N GLU A 90 32.02 5.44 -7.16
CA GLU A 90 30.60 5.44 -6.76
C GLU A 90 29.82 6.65 -7.32
N GLN A 91 30.54 7.72 -7.64
CA GLN A 91 29.99 8.97 -8.14
C GLN A 91 30.01 9.04 -9.68
N GLY A 92 30.42 7.96 -10.37
CA GLY A 92 30.42 7.86 -11.83
C GLY A 92 31.61 8.55 -12.53
N ARG A 93 32.69 8.89 -11.81
CA ARG A 93 33.91 9.45 -12.40
C ARG A 93 34.79 8.33 -12.94
N PRO A 94 35.32 8.44 -14.17
CA PRO A 94 36.13 7.37 -14.78
C PRO A 94 37.49 7.22 -14.07
N LEU A 95 37.83 5.98 -13.69
CA LEU A 95 39.08 5.60 -13.02
C LEU A 95 40.05 4.84 -13.94
N GLY A 96 39.58 4.33 -15.08
CA GLY A 96 40.39 3.59 -16.06
C GLY A 96 39.58 2.52 -16.80
N GLU A 97 40.23 1.73 -17.64
CA GLU A 97 39.60 0.59 -18.31
C GLU A 97 39.85 -0.71 -17.54
N ARG A 98 38.82 -1.55 -17.44
CA ARG A 98 38.92 -2.87 -16.80
C ARG A 98 38.25 -3.95 -17.62
N THR A 99 38.95 -5.05 -17.81
CA THR A 99 38.44 -6.26 -18.48
C THR A 99 37.66 -7.12 -17.50
N ILE A 100 36.37 -7.29 -17.75
CA ILE A 100 35.49 -8.14 -16.95
C ILE A 100 35.56 -9.59 -17.47
N PRO A 101 35.81 -10.57 -16.59
CA PRO A 101 35.82 -11.98 -16.97
C PRO A 101 34.43 -12.48 -17.39
N ARG A 102 34.41 -13.54 -18.20
CA ARG A 102 33.17 -14.22 -18.65
C ARG A 102 32.35 -14.68 -17.44
N LEU A 103 31.02 -14.64 -17.54
CA LEU A 103 30.06 -15.06 -16.51
C LEU A 103 30.11 -14.24 -15.21
N THR A 104 30.30 -12.93 -15.33
CA THR A 104 30.18 -11.99 -14.20
C THR A 104 28.77 -11.40 -14.18
N THR A 105 28.08 -11.51 -13.03
CA THR A 105 26.80 -10.84 -12.80
C THR A 105 27.03 -9.36 -12.50
N LEU A 106 26.59 -8.48 -13.39
CA LEU A 106 26.58 -7.04 -13.19
C LEU A 106 25.24 -6.61 -12.62
N THR A 107 25.24 -5.96 -11.46
CA THR A 107 24.07 -5.43 -10.78
C THR A 107 24.02 -3.92 -10.92
N TRP A 108 22.81 -3.36 -11.08
CA TRP A 108 22.64 -1.92 -11.20
C TRP A 108 22.89 -1.21 -9.86
N HIS A 109 23.65 -0.10 -9.86
CA HIS A 109 24.02 0.62 -8.64
C HIS A 109 22.92 1.55 -8.10
N GLY A 110 21.95 1.97 -8.91
CA GLY A 110 20.93 2.93 -8.46
C GLY A 110 21.00 4.30 -9.12
N SER A 111 22.10 4.58 -9.84
CA SER A 111 22.41 5.90 -10.36
C SER A 111 22.84 5.87 -11.83
N THR A 112 22.58 6.99 -12.50
CA THR A 112 22.98 7.28 -13.88
C THR A 112 23.80 8.56 -13.89
N THR A 113 24.81 8.64 -14.75
CA THR A 113 25.61 9.85 -14.91
C THR A 113 24.82 10.96 -15.61
N GLU A 114 25.33 12.20 -15.57
CA GLU A 114 24.76 13.32 -16.34
C GLU A 114 24.78 13.06 -17.87
N SER A 115 25.70 12.22 -18.35
CA SER A 115 25.77 11.76 -19.75
C SER A 115 24.72 10.72 -20.12
N GLY A 116 23.97 10.18 -19.14
CA GLY A 116 22.97 9.13 -19.36
C GLY A 116 23.54 7.70 -19.37
N ASP A 117 24.79 7.52 -18.92
CA ASP A 117 25.40 6.19 -18.77
C ASP A 117 24.96 5.53 -17.46
N TYR A 118 24.83 4.20 -17.49
CA TYR A 118 24.44 3.40 -16.32
C TYR A 118 25.66 3.04 -15.48
N ILE A 119 25.57 3.21 -14.16
CA ILE A 119 26.56 2.73 -13.21
C ILE A 119 26.17 1.31 -12.80
N LEU A 120 26.97 0.33 -13.19
CA LEU A 120 26.84 -1.07 -12.78
C LEU A 120 27.95 -1.41 -11.80
N HIS A 121 27.68 -2.31 -10.85
CA HIS A 121 28.70 -2.89 -9.99
C HIS A 121 28.76 -4.40 -10.18
N TYR A 122 29.94 -4.97 -9.96
CA TYR A 122 30.08 -6.42 -9.86
C TYR A 122 31.03 -6.80 -8.73
N ARG A 123 30.84 -8.02 -8.22
CA ARG A 123 31.78 -8.67 -7.31
C ARG A 123 32.59 -9.71 -8.08
N SER A 124 33.91 -9.66 -7.95
CA SER A 124 34.80 -10.62 -8.62
C SER A 124 34.56 -12.03 -8.07
N PRO A 125 34.40 -13.07 -8.92
CA PRO A 125 34.24 -14.46 -8.46
C PRO A 125 35.44 -15.00 -7.68
N ALA A 126 36.63 -14.40 -7.85
CA ALA A 126 37.88 -14.83 -7.22
C ALA A 126 38.12 -14.20 -5.83
N GLY A 127 37.22 -13.33 -5.36
CA GLY A 127 37.34 -12.55 -4.13
C GLY A 127 36.20 -12.81 -3.16
N ASP A 128 36.03 -14.06 -2.72
CA ASP A 128 35.02 -14.44 -1.73
C ASP A 128 35.51 -14.21 -0.28
N SER A 129 36.15 -13.05 -0.06
CA SER A 129 36.53 -12.58 1.29
C SER A 129 35.53 -11.52 1.76
N PRO A 130 35.07 -11.54 3.03
CA PRO A 130 33.99 -10.66 3.54
C PRO A 130 34.32 -9.15 3.65
N GLY A 131 35.24 -8.62 2.85
CA GLY A 131 35.67 -7.23 2.86
C GLY A 131 36.05 -6.65 1.49
N ASP A 132 35.74 -7.34 0.39
CA ASP A 132 36.11 -6.86 -0.95
C ASP A 132 35.09 -5.82 -1.45
N GLN A 133 35.58 -4.63 -1.78
CA GLN A 133 34.76 -3.50 -2.21
C GLN A 133 34.14 -3.79 -3.59
N PRO A 134 32.85 -3.45 -3.81
CA PRO A 134 32.23 -3.58 -5.12
C PRO A 134 32.94 -2.70 -6.15
N ILE A 135 33.12 -3.22 -7.35
CA ILE A 135 33.80 -2.49 -8.44
C ILE A 135 32.72 -1.89 -9.34
N TYR A 136 32.76 -0.57 -9.50
CA TYR A 136 31.80 0.18 -10.32
C TYR A 136 32.30 0.39 -11.75
N ILE A 137 31.39 0.33 -12.71
CA ILE A 137 31.66 0.39 -14.15
C ILE A 137 30.57 1.21 -14.84
N LEU A 138 30.99 2.07 -15.77
CA LEU A 138 30.12 2.83 -16.65
C LEU A 138 29.76 2.00 -17.88
N VAL A 139 28.47 1.91 -18.17
CA VAL A 139 27.95 1.21 -19.34
C VAL A 139 26.98 2.11 -20.09
N SER A 140 27.26 2.35 -21.36
CA SER A 140 26.36 3.09 -22.24
C SER A 140 25.10 2.27 -22.54
N PRO A 141 23.92 2.90 -22.69
CA PRO A 141 22.68 2.22 -23.07
C PRO A 141 22.81 1.35 -24.33
N ALA A 142 23.67 1.74 -25.28
CA ALA A 142 23.91 1.00 -26.52
C ALA A 142 24.71 -0.29 -26.29
N ASP A 143 25.78 -0.23 -25.51
CA ASP A 143 26.60 -1.40 -25.14
C ASP A 143 25.79 -2.45 -24.36
N LEU A 144 24.84 -1.95 -23.57
CA LEU A 144 24.00 -2.72 -22.68
C LEU A 144 22.90 -3.50 -23.42
N ALA A 145 22.46 -3.01 -24.58
CA ALA A 145 21.53 -3.72 -25.45
C ALA A 145 22.22 -4.72 -26.39
N ASP A 146 23.45 -4.44 -26.83
CA ASP A 146 24.14 -5.20 -27.88
C ASP A 146 25.12 -6.26 -27.34
N ARG A 147 25.75 -5.99 -26.19
CA ARG A 147 26.88 -6.80 -25.67
C ARG A 147 26.56 -7.54 -24.38
N LEU A 148 25.50 -7.15 -23.67
CA LEU A 148 25.09 -7.76 -22.41
C LEU A 148 23.75 -8.47 -22.60
N VAL A 149 23.80 -9.81 -22.77
CA VAL A 149 22.61 -10.63 -22.92
C VAL A 149 21.78 -10.58 -21.63
N LEU A 150 20.55 -10.10 -21.72
CA LEU A 150 19.55 -10.14 -20.65
C LEU A 150 19.15 -11.61 -20.41
N THR A 151 19.89 -12.33 -19.56
CA THR A 151 19.68 -13.78 -19.37
C THR A 151 18.37 -14.10 -18.63
N ASN A 152 17.64 -13.12 -18.10
CA ASN A 152 16.34 -13.33 -17.47
C ASN A 152 15.24 -12.50 -18.13
N ARG A 153 14.74 -12.98 -19.27
CA ARG A 153 13.53 -12.47 -19.91
C ARG A 153 12.36 -13.42 -19.62
N SER A 154 11.76 -13.32 -18.44
CA SER A 154 10.36 -13.74 -18.27
C SER A 154 9.47 -12.60 -18.78
N PRO A 155 8.67 -12.80 -19.84
CA PRO A 155 7.74 -11.79 -20.32
C PRO A 155 6.51 -11.80 -19.41
N ASP A 156 6.66 -11.35 -18.17
CA ASP A 156 5.51 -10.96 -17.38
C ASP A 156 5.03 -9.60 -17.92
N LEU A 157 3.86 -9.60 -18.56
CA LEU A 157 3.24 -8.40 -19.13
C LEU A 157 2.52 -7.54 -18.09
N SER A 158 2.52 -7.95 -16.82
CA SER A 158 1.89 -7.20 -15.74
C SER A 158 2.90 -6.23 -15.10
N GLY A 159 2.42 -5.05 -14.70
CA GLY A 159 3.18 -4.07 -13.90
C GLY A 159 3.58 -4.61 -12.53
N ASP A 160 3.97 -3.75 -11.60
CA ASP A 160 4.41 -4.16 -10.26
C ASP A 160 3.38 -5.11 -9.59
N PRO A 161 3.75 -6.37 -9.29
CA PRO A 161 2.83 -7.36 -8.73
C PRO A 161 2.22 -6.92 -7.40
N LEU A 162 2.89 -6.02 -6.66
CA LEU A 162 2.37 -5.43 -5.43
C LEU A 162 1.18 -4.52 -5.68
N VAL A 163 1.17 -3.76 -6.79
CA VAL A 163 0.07 -2.85 -7.15
C VAL A 163 -1.21 -3.65 -7.39
N TYR A 164 -1.14 -4.72 -8.20
CA TYR A 164 -2.29 -5.58 -8.44
C TYR A 164 -2.77 -6.30 -7.18
N THR A 165 -1.83 -6.75 -6.34
CA THR A 165 -2.17 -7.38 -5.05
C THR A 165 -2.89 -6.40 -4.14
N ALA A 166 -2.41 -5.15 -4.03
CA ALA A 166 -3.04 -4.12 -3.21
C ALA A 166 -4.42 -3.72 -3.75
N LEU A 167 -4.58 -3.57 -5.07
CA LEU A 167 -5.85 -3.29 -5.72
C LEU A 167 -6.86 -4.40 -5.47
N TRP A 168 -6.46 -5.66 -5.65
CA TRP A 168 -7.32 -6.81 -5.39
C TRP A 168 -7.70 -6.93 -3.91
N ASN A 169 -6.75 -6.74 -3.00
CA ASN A 169 -7.01 -6.76 -1.56
C ASN A 169 -8.01 -5.68 -1.16
N THR A 170 -7.86 -4.47 -1.70
CA THR A 170 -8.76 -3.35 -1.45
C THR A 170 -10.15 -3.63 -2.02
N ALA A 171 -10.23 -4.09 -3.28
CA ALA A 171 -11.49 -4.41 -3.93
C ALA A 171 -12.24 -5.53 -3.20
N TYR A 172 -11.55 -6.62 -2.86
CA TYR A 172 -12.10 -7.72 -2.07
C TYR A 172 -12.63 -7.21 -0.73
N TYR A 173 -11.81 -6.44 0.00
CA TYR A 173 -12.18 -5.90 1.29
C TYR A 173 -13.40 -4.97 1.20
N SER A 174 -13.43 -4.03 0.26
CA SER A 174 -14.51 -3.05 0.13
C SER A 174 -15.82 -3.68 -0.39
N LEU A 175 -15.74 -4.54 -1.41
CA LEU A 175 -16.92 -5.16 -2.02
C LEU A 175 -17.61 -6.13 -1.06
N LEU A 176 -16.87 -6.71 -0.12
CA LEU A 176 -17.43 -7.61 0.88
C LEU A 176 -17.86 -6.87 2.14
N SER A 177 -16.99 -6.03 2.73
CA SER A 177 -17.26 -5.37 4.01
C SER A 177 -18.40 -4.37 3.95
N VAL A 178 -18.54 -3.62 2.85
CA VAL A 178 -19.55 -2.56 2.75
C VAL A 178 -20.97 -3.12 2.68
N PRO A 179 -21.33 -4.03 1.75
CA PRO A 179 -22.67 -4.61 1.72
C PRO A 179 -22.97 -5.43 2.98
N LEU A 180 -21.98 -6.13 3.53
CA LEU A 180 -22.14 -6.90 4.76
C LEU A 180 -22.41 -5.99 5.97
N GLY A 181 -21.68 -4.88 6.09
CA GLY A 181 -21.92 -3.89 7.14
C GLY A 181 -23.30 -3.25 7.04
N LEU A 182 -23.76 -2.92 5.82
CA LEU A 182 -25.12 -2.43 5.58
C LEU A 182 -26.17 -3.48 5.94
N ALA A 183 -25.97 -4.74 5.53
CA ALA A 183 -26.89 -5.83 5.85
C ALA A 183 -26.99 -6.08 7.36
N VAL A 184 -25.86 -6.08 8.07
CA VAL A 184 -25.83 -6.20 9.54
C VAL A 184 -26.51 -5.02 10.22
N ALA A 185 -26.21 -3.78 9.79
CA ALA A 185 -26.83 -2.59 10.35
C ALA A 185 -28.35 -2.57 10.13
N LEU A 186 -28.80 -2.93 8.92
CA LEU A 186 -30.22 -3.07 8.60
C LEU A 186 -30.88 -4.18 9.42
N PHE A 187 -30.24 -5.35 9.52
CA PHE A 187 -30.74 -6.47 10.31
C PHE A 187 -30.95 -6.08 11.78
N LEU A 188 -29.96 -5.41 12.38
CA LEU A 188 -30.05 -4.92 13.75
C LEU A 188 -31.13 -3.82 13.90
N ALA A 189 -31.27 -2.94 12.91
CA ALA A 189 -32.29 -1.89 12.91
C ALA A 189 -33.71 -2.50 12.89
N LEU A 190 -33.92 -3.51 12.05
CA LEU A 190 -35.19 -4.25 11.99
C LEU A 190 -35.48 -4.98 13.31
N LEU A 191 -34.46 -5.56 13.95
CA LEU A 191 -34.59 -6.20 15.26
C LEU A 191 -35.02 -5.19 16.33
N LEU A 192 -34.43 -3.99 16.31
CA LEU A 192 -34.74 -2.87 17.21
C LEU A 192 -35.98 -2.05 16.83
N ASN A 193 -36.65 -2.37 15.73
CA ASN A 193 -37.95 -1.79 15.39
C ASN A 193 -39.12 -2.60 15.99
N GLN A 194 -38.83 -3.73 16.65
CA GLN A 194 -39.86 -4.53 17.30
C GLN A 194 -40.33 -3.88 18.60
N ARG A 195 -41.63 -4.00 18.94
CA ARG A 195 -42.20 -3.48 20.20
C ARG A 195 -41.82 -4.34 21.42
N ILE A 196 -40.53 -4.62 21.60
CA ILE A 196 -40.01 -5.34 22.75
C ILE A 196 -39.75 -4.39 23.93
N ARG A 197 -40.07 -4.84 25.15
CA ARG A 197 -39.74 -4.11 26.39
C ARG A 197 -38.22 -4.19 26.59
N GLY A 198 -37.56 -3.05 26.81
CA GLY A 198 -36.09 -2.98 27.03
C GLY A 198 -35.27 -2.47 25.85
N ILE A 199 -35.91 -1.93 24.80
CA ILE A 199 -35.22 -1.51 23.57
C ILE A 199 -34.12 -0.46 23.77
N GLY A 200 -34.25 0.38 24.81
CA GLY A 200 -33.23 1.37 25.18
C GLY A 200 -31.92 0.71 25.59
N ILE A 201 -31.96 -0.42 26.31
CA ILE A 201 -30.76 -1.16 26.73
C ILE A 201 -30.05 -1.75 25.50
N PHE A 202 -30.80 -2.37 24.59
CA PHE A 202 -30.23 -2.93 23.37
C PHE A 202 -29.58 -1.86 22.51
N ARG A 203 -30.23 -0.71 22.30
CA ARG A 203 -29.65 0.43 21.57
C ARG A 203 -28.32 0.88 22.18
N THR A 204 -28.25 0.99 23.50
CA THR A 204 -27.02 1.40 24.20
C THR A 204 -25.90 0.37 24.03
N ILE A 205 -26.20 -0.93 24.17
CA ILE A 205 -25.20 -2.00 24.02
C ILE A 205 -24.62 -2.01 22.61
N PHE A 206 -25.46 -1.97 21.58
CA PHE A 206 -24.99 -1.98 20.18
C PHE A 206 -24.32 -0.67 19.76
N TYR A 207 -24.64 0.45 20.42
CA TYR A 207 -23.99 1.74 20.17
C TYR A 207 -22.64 1.89 20.89
N MET A 208 -22.47 1.28 22.06
CA MET A 208 -21.26 1.37 22.90
C MET A 208 -19.94 1.15 22.13
N PRO A 209 -19.83 0.16 21.23
CA PRO A 209 -18.73 0.02 20.28
C PRO A 209 -18.23 1.29 19.60
N SER A 210 -19.15 2.17 19.18
CA SER A 210 -18.84 3.37 18.40
C SER A 210 -18.36 4.55 19.25
N VAL A 211 -18.56 4.46 20.57
CA VAL A 211 -18.13 5.48 21.54
C VAL A 211 -16.68 5.25 21.96
N ILE A 212 -16.16 4.03 21.78
CA ILE A 212 -14.77 3.69 22.08
C ILE A 212 -13.86 4.39 21.05
N GLY A 213 -12.85 5.12 21.53
CA GLY A 213 -11.91 5.81 20.66
C GLY A 213 -11.17 4.85 19.73
N GLY A 214 -10.91 5.27 18.48
CA GLY A 214 -10.35 4.39 17.44
C GLY A 214 -9.04 3.68 17.85
N VAL A 215 -8.16 4.36 18.60
CA VAL A 215 -6.90 3.77 19.10
C VAL A 215 -7.18 2.66 20.12
N ALA A 216 -8.12 2.87 21.05
CA ALA A 216 -8.50 1.87 22.04
C ALA A 216 -9.14 0.65 21.38
N THR A 217 -10.01 0.87 20.38
CA THR A 217 -10.60 -0.21 19.57
C THR A 217 -9.53 -1.01 18.85
N LEU A 218 -8.53 -0.35 18.25
CA LEU A 218 -7.39 -1.03 17.62
C LEU A 218 -6.60 -1.87 18.65
N MET A 219 -6.26 -1.29 19.81
CA MET A 219 -5.53 -1.99 20.86
C MET A 219 -6.30 -3.22 21.35
N MET A 220 -7.61 -3.09 21.57
CA MET A 220 -8.48 -4.21 21.93
C MET A 220 -8.40 -5.34 20.89
N TRP A 221 -8.49 -5.01 19.60
CA TRP A 221 -8.39 -6.02 18.53
C TRP A 221 -7.01 -6.66 18.43
N LEU A 222 -5.93 -5.90 18.63
CA LEU A 222 -4.58 -6.46 18.66
C LEU A 222 -4.44 -7.51 19.79
N TYR A 223 -5.02 -7.25 20.96
CA TYR A 223 -5.06 -8.24 22.05
C TYR A 223 -6.00 -9.42 21.78
N ILE A 224 -7.17 -9.19 21.16
CA ILE A 224 -8.13 -10.27 20.86
C ILE A 224 -7.57 -11.23 19.82
N PHE A 225 -6.89 -10.71 18.79
CA PHE A 225 -6.32 -11.46 17.67
C PHE A 225 -4.86 -11.87 17.86
N ASP A 226 -4.30 -11.65 19.05
CA ASP A 226 -2.96 -12.11 19.38
C ASP A 226 -2.87 -13.64 19.20
N PRO A 227 -1.85 -14.14 18.47
CA PRO A 227 -1.75 -15.56 18.15
C PRO A 227 -1.48 -16.44 19.39
N ASP A 228 -0.77 -15.90 20.38
CA ASP A 228 -0.20 -16.67 21.48
C ASP A 228 -1.13 -16.70 22.69
N PHE A 229 -1.68 -15.54 23.08
CA PHE A 229 -2.53 -15.40 24.28
C PHE A 229 -3.84 -14.65 24.02
N GLY A 230 -4.21 -14.46 22.75
CA GLY A 230 -5.42 -13.72 22.38
C GLY A 230 -6.71 -14.41 22.81
N LEU A 231 -7.68 -13.61 23.28
CA LEU A 231 -8.96 -14.09 23.80
C LEU A 231 -9.71 -14.96 22.80
N LEU A 232 -9.70 -14.59 21.51
CA LEU A 232 -10.41 -15.34 20.48
C LEU A 232 -9.79 -16.73 20.26
N ASN A 233 -8.46 -16.81 20.23
CA ASN A 233 -7.76 -18.07 20.09
C ASN A 233 -7.97 -18.96 21.30
N THR A 234 -7.95 -18.41 22.51
CA THR A 234 -8.30 -19.13 23.72
C THR A 234 -9.71 -19.69 23.65
N MET A 235 -10.71 -18.88 23.27
CA MET A 235 -12.10 -19.33 23.09
C MET A 235 -12.22 -20.44 22.03
N LEU A 236 -11.53 -20.31 20.90
CA LEU A 236 -11.56 -21.31 19.85
C LEU A 236 -10.91 -22.62 20.29
N ARG A 237 -9.79 -22.57 21.03
CA ARG A 237 -9.19 -23.78 21.62
C ARG A 237 -10.17 -24.46 22.57
N TYR A 238 -10.88 -23.71 23.41
CA TYR A 238 -11.91 -24.27 24.29
C TYR A 238 -13.04 -24.94 23.49
N VAL A 239 -13.59 -24.25 22.48
CA VAL A 239 -14.65 -24.81 21.63
C VAL A 239 -14.15 -26.03 20.87
N HIS A 240 -12.92 -26.01 20.36
CA HIS A 240 -12.29 -27.13 19.68
C HIS A 240 -12.11 -28.34 20.59
N ASN A 241 -11.69 -28.13 21.84
CA ASN A 241 -11.59 -29.20 22.83
C ASN A 241 -12.95 -29.81 23.17
N ILE A 242 -14.01 -28.98 23.23
CA ILE A 242 -15.39 -29.48 23.37
C ILE A 242 -15.77 -30.29 22.13
N ALA A 243 -15.51 -29.79 20.92
CA ALA A 243 -15.81 -30.51 19.69
C ALA A 243 -15.05 -31.85 19.58
N ILE A 244 -13.80 -31.93 20.05
CA ILE A 244 -13.06 -33.20 20.16
C ILE A 244 -13.79 -34.16 21.10
N SER A 245 -14.26 -33.69 22.26
CA SER A 245 -15.00 -34.57 23.19
C SER A 245 -16.33 -35.07 22.61
N TRP A 246 -16.86 -34.41 21.58
CA TRP A 246 -18.08 -34.80 20.86
C TRP A 246 -17.77 -35.60 19.59
N GLY A 247 -16.50 -35.88 19.31
CA GLY A 247 -16.06 -36.61 18.11
C GLY A 247 -16.17 -35.84 16.80
N LEU A 248 -16.38 -34.51 16.85
CA LEU A 248 -16.56 -33.65 15.68
C LEU A 248 -15.27 -32.99 15.18
N ALA A 249 -14.17 -33.09 15.95
CA ALA A 249 -12.91 -32.43 15.64
C ALA A 249 -11.68 -33.30 15.92
N THR A 250 -10.58 -33.04 15.19
CA THR A 250 -9.32 -33.78 15.32
C THR A 250 -8.35 -33.13 16.32
N PRO A 251 -7.57 -33.92 17.07
CA PRO A 251 -6.44 -33.39 17.84
C PRO A 251 -5.37 -32.78 16.93
N GLY A 252 -4.71 -31.71 17.39
CA GLY A 252 -3.60 -31.07 16.66
C GLY A 252 -3.98 -29.84 15.81
N TRP A 253 -5.20 -29.34 15.92
CA TRP A 253 -5.58 -28.07 15.31
C TRP A 253 -4.97 -26.89 16.06
N GLU A 254 -4.33 -25.98 15.32
CA GLU A 254 -3.84 -24.71 15.84
C GLU A 254 -4.74 -23.55 15.37
N PRO A 255 -5.07 -22.61 16.27
CA PRO A 255 -5.80 -21.42 15.88
C PRO A 255 -5.06 -20.61 14.82
N PRO A 256 -5.79 -19.99 13.88
CA PRO A 256 -5.17 -19.18 12.84
C PRO A 256 -4.49 -17.95 13.43
N ARG A 257 -3.38 -17.55 12.81
CA ARG A 257 -2.67 -16.30 13.13
C ARG A 257 -3.34 -15.14 12.40
N TRP A 258 -4.51 -14.73 12.88
CA TRP A 258 -5.42 -13.75 12.26
C TRP A 258 -4.74 -12.65 11.44
N LEU A 259 -3.97 -11.77 12.07
CA LEU A 259 -3.39 -10.60 11.42
C LEU A 259 -2.05 -10.89 10.69
N MET A 260 -1.40 -12.00 11.01
CA MET A 260 -0.09 -12.38 10.47
C MET A 260 -0.19 -13.37 9.30
N ASP A 261 -1.34 -14.01 9.12
CA ASP A 261 -1.59 -14.95 8.03
C ASP A 261 -2.28 -14.24 6.85
N PRO A 262 -1.73 -14.31 5.63
CA PRO A 262 -2.36 -13.76 4.42
C PRO A 262 -3.81 -14.21 4.20
N ASN A 263 -4.18 -15.42 4.63
CA ASN A 263 -5.53 -15.97 4.44
C ASN A 263 -6.55 -15.43 5.45
N TRP A 264 -6.12 -15.17 6.68
CA TRP A 264 -7.00 -14.76 7.79
C TRP A 264 -7.00 -13.26 8.08
N SER A 265 -6.03 -12.53 7.54
CA SER A 265 -5.91 -11.08 7.73
C SER A 265 -7.13 -10.32 7.21
N LYS A 266 -7.61 -10.64 6.00
CA LYS A 266 -8.78 -9.96 5.41
C LYS A 266 -10.06 -10.24 6.21
N PRO A 267 -10.43 -11.49 6.53
CA PRO A 267 -11.56 -11.76 7.41
C PRO A 267 -11.46 -11.06 8.77
N ALA A 268 -10.28 -11.05 9.40
CA ALA A 268 -10.08 -10.38 10.69
C ALA A 268 -10.37 -8.87 10.58
N LEU A 269 -9.85 -8.19 9.56
CA LEU A 269 -10.13 -6.77 9.29
C LEU A 269 -11.62 -6.50 9.04
N ILE A 270 -12.33 -7.43 8.39
CA ILE A 270 -13.77 -7.31 8.16
C ILE A 270 -14.52 -7.42 9.49
N VAL A 271 -14.18 -8.37 10.36
CA VAL A 271 -14.80 -8.50 11.70
C VAL A 271 -14.57 -7.23 12.52
N MET A 272 -13.36 -6.66 12.46
CA MET A 272 -13.02 -5.40 13.14
C MET A 272 -13.89 -4.24 12.71
N ILE A 273 -14.16 -4.10 11.40
CA ILE A 273 -14.99 -2.98 10.90
C ILE A 273 -16.48 -3.23 11.16
N LEU A 274 -16.94 -4.48 11.12
CA LEU A 274 -18.34 -4.84 11.40
C LEU A 274 -18.76 -4.53 12.84
N TRP A 275 -17.82 -4.57 13.78
CA TRP A 275 -18.05 -4.13 15.16
C TRP A 275 -18.56 -2.68 15.25
N GLY A 276 -18.18 -1.82 14.29
CA GLY A 276 -18.67 -0.43 14.20
C GLY A 276 -20.07 -0.28 13.57
N ALA A 277 -20.68 -1.34 13.04
CA ALA A 277 -21.95 -1.27 12.32
C ALA A 277 -23.15 -0.79 13.17
N GLY A 278 -23.04 -0.90 14.51
CA GLY A 278 -24.07 -0.43 15.44
C GLY A 278 -24.35 1.07 15.39
N ALA A 279 -23.40 1.89 14.91
CA ALA A 279 -23.66 3.31 14.66
C ALA A 279 -24.59 3.52 13.45
N ALA A 280 -24.33 2.80 12.35
CA ALA A 280 -25.15 2.88 11.14
C ALA A 280 -26.59 2.38 11.37
N MET A 281 -26.75 1.38 12.25
CA MET A 281 -28.05 0.86 12.68
C MET A 281 -28.98 1.92 13.28
N LEU A 282 -28.47 2.97 13.95
CA LEU A 282 -29.31 4.04 14.51
C LEU A 282 -29.82 5.03 13.45
N ILE A 283 -29.17 5.06 12.29
CA ILE A 283 -29.51 5.96 11.18
C ILE A 283 -30.64 5.35 10.32
N PHE A 284 -30.67 4.02 10.20
CA PHE A 284 -31.72 3.27 9.51
C PHE A 284 -33.03 3.22 10.30
#